data_AF-A0A7V5TPY7-F1
#
_entry.id   AF-A0A7V5TPY7-F1
#
_cell.length_a   1.000
_cell.length_b   1.000
_cell.length_c   1.000
_cell.angle_alpha   90.00
_cell.angle_beta   90.00
_cell.angle_gamma   90.00
#
_symmetry.space_group_name_H-M   'P 1'
#
loop_
_entity.id
_entity.type
_entity.pdbx_description
1 polymer ?
#
loop_
_entity_poly.entity_id
_entity_poly.type
_entity_poly.pdbx_seq_one_letter_code
_entity_poly.pdbx_strand_id
1 'polypeptide(L)'
;MSRQCFLSSPARRSSVIRHNKTHAVVILVFILHIASLASAQCFPDRVAEFVPGWGAGFGMSYFPQNVLGPPHGNVNPQQPNAREEDLLSLGVGGTITLEFTSNLVVDGPGPDITVFENPFQPIGYPDFVFAETATVAVSTDSLTWYTFPFSFDPPETTGSLYEKWRYHGLAGVTPVFSSPENGISPFDPNVSGGDSFDLAEVGLHYVRFVKITDTGTTDIAPTIDPYGHIINDPGNAMNTPPAAGFDLDAVAAIHSTPAAAIRREDWVLYE
;
A
#
# COMPACT_ATOMS: atom_id res chain seq x y z
N MET A 1 3.49 17.61 -16.84
CA MET A 1 4.77 16.87 -16.78
C MET A 1 4.80 16.13 -15.45
N SER A 2 4.17 14.97 -15.38
CA SER A 2 4.17 14.09 -14.21
C SER A 2 5.59 13.57 -14.01
N ARG A 3 6.12 13.67 -12.78
CA ARG A 3 7.44 13.12 -12.44
C ARG A 3 7.22 11.75 -11.80
N GLN A 4 7.78 10.70 -12.40
CA GLN A 4 7.89 9.40 -11.73
C GLN A 4 8.79 9.53 -10.49
N CYS A 5 8.42 8.89 -9.38
CA CYS A 5 9.18 8.90 -8.14
C CYS A 5 10.51 8.13 -8.32
N PHE A 6 11.65 8.81 -8.14
CA PHE A 6 12.98 8.19 -8.13
C PHE A 6 13.66 8.40 -6.78
N LEU A 7 14.16 7.33 -6.15
CA LEU A 7 15.07 7.39 -5.01
C LEU A 7 16.52 7.54 -5.51
N SER A 8 17.20 8.63 -5.14
CA SER A 8 18.63 8.80 -5.42
C SER A 8 19.49 8.21 -4.29
N SER A 9 20.39 7.29 -4.61
CA SER A 9 21.37 6.71 -3.66
C SER A 9 22.67 7.54 -3.62
N PRO A 10 23.23 7.93 -2.46
CA PRO A 10 24.45 8.73 -2.42
C PRO A 10 25.72 7.87 -2.44
N ALA A 11 26.59 8.10 -3.42
CA ALA A 11 27.91 7.49 -3.52
C ALA A 11 28.88 8.02 -2.44
N ARG A 12 29.54 7.14 -1.68
CA ARG A 12 30.60 7.48 -0.71
C ARG A 12 31.89 7.91 -1.41
N ARG A 13 32.39 9.11 -1.12
CA ARG A 13 33.81 9.48 -1.30
C ARG A 13 34.49 9.55 0.06
N SER A 14 35.61 8.84 0.21
CA SER A 14 36.49 8.87 1.37
C SER A 14 37.55 9.97 1.22
N SER A 15 37.73 10.81 2.24
CA SER A 15 38.89 11.70 2.34
C SER A 15 39.51 11.60 3.73
N VAL A 16 40.81 11.29 3.75
CA VAL A 16 41.68 11.20 4.94
C VAL A 16 42.04 12.61 5.42
N ILE A 17 41.94 12.89 6.72
CA ILE A 17 42.44 14.15 7.33
C ILE A 17 43.46 13.84 8.44
N ARG A 18 44.67 14.39 8.30
CA ARG A 18 45.75 14.36 9.31
C ARG A 18 45.52 15.44 10.39
N HIS A 19 45.86 15.10 11.64
CA HIS A 19 45.74 15.96 12.83
C HIS A 19 46.87 16.99 12.95
N ASN A 20 46.53 18.20 13.43
CA ASN A 20 47.41 19.00 14.29
C ASN A 20 46.59 19.87 15.26
N LYS A 21 47.09 19.99 16.50
CA LYS A 21 46.40 20.52 17.69
C LYS A 21 46.53 22.05 17.80
N THR A 22 45.43 22.76 18.06
CA THR A 22 45.29 23.88 19.04
C THR A 22 43.87 24.46 19.02
N HIS A 23 43.44 25.01 20.16
CA HIS A 23 42.06 25.24 20.58
C HIS A 23 41.27 26.28 19.77
N ALA A 24 40.10 25.86 19.27
CA ALA A 24 38.92 26.70 19.12
C ALA A 24 37.68 25.77 19.12
N VAL A 25 36.93 25.78 20.22
CA VAL A 25 35.62 25.12 20.28
C VAL A 25 34.65 26.02 19.52
N VAL A 26 34.49 25.76 18.23
CA VAL A 26 33.36 26.23 17.44
C VAL A 26 32.37 25.08 17.42
N ILE A 27 31.29 25.20 18.19
CA ILE A 27 30.14 24.31 18.12
C ILE A 27 29.48 24.56 16.77
N LEU A 28 29.92 23.80 15.78
CA LEU A 28 29.34 23.76 14.45
C LEU A 28 28.21 22.73 14.49
N VAL A 29 27.04 23.12 15.00
CA VAL A 29 25.80 22.36 14.79
C VAL A 29 25.43 22.56 13.33
N PHE A 30 26.08 21.82 12.43
CA PHE A 30 25.53 21.59 11.11
C PHE A 30 24.32 20.69 11.30
N ILE A 31 23.15 21.30 11.13
CA ILE A 31 21.86 20.65 10.97
C ILE A 31 22.00 19.62 9.83
N LEU A 32 22.37 18.39 10.17
CA LEU A 32 22.17 17.20 9.34
C LEU A 32 20.68 16.83 9.43
N HIS A 33 19.80 17.66 8.87
CA HIS A 33 18.36 17.35 8.70
C HIS A 33 17.89 17.53 7.26
N ILE A 34 18.80 17.51 6.27
CA ILE A 34 18.42 17.67 4.85
C ILE A 34 18.68 16.37 4.07
N ALA A 35 18.27 15.24 4.63
CA ALA A 35 18.29 13.95 3.91
C ALA A 35 17.06 13.07 4.23
N SER A 36 15.91 13.69 4.50
CA SER A 36 14.62 12.96 4.67
C SER A 36 13.51 13.43 3.72
N LEU A 37 13.63 14.60 3.11
CA LEU A 37 12.54 15.17 2.30
C LEU A 37 12.23 14.43 0.98
N ALA A 38 13.10 13.55 0.50
CA ALA A 38 12.92 12.89 -0.80
C ALA A 38 12.22 11.50 -0.70
N SER A 39 12.22 10.85 0.47
CA SER A 39 11.61 9.52 0.62
C SER A 39 10.13 9.59 1.05
N ALA A 40 9.70 10.71 1.64
CA ALA A 40 8.37 10.90 2.21
C ALA A 40 7.35 11.47 1.21
N GLN A 41 7.44 11.17 -0.09
CA GLN A 41 6.62 11.84 -1.11
C GLN A 41 5.72 10.91 -1.94
N CYS A 42 5.79 9.60 -1.70
CA CYS A 42 5.09 8.60 -2.52
C CYS A 42 4.44 7.48 -1.67
N PHE A 43 4.38 7.65 -0.35
CA PHE A 43 3.62 6.82 0.59
C PHE A 43 2.68 7.72 1.40
N PRO A 44 1.58 7.20 1.96
CA PRO A 44 0.72 7.96 2.86
C PRO A 44 1.50 8.48 4.08
N ASP A 45 1.16 9.69 4.53
CA ASP A 45 1.80 10.30 5.71
C ASP A 45 0.97 10.12 6.98
N ARG A 46 -0.29 9.69 6.85
CA ARG A 46 -1.25 9.64 7.94
C ARG A 46 -2.25 8.51 7.76
N VAL A 47 -2.60 7.85 8.87
CA VAL A 47 -3.82 7.06 8.96
C VAL A 47 -4.95 8.00 9.41
N ALA A 48 -5.89 8.28 8.52
CA ALA A 48 -7.03 9.16 8.81
C ALA A 48 -8.08 8.44 9.67
N GLU A 49 -8.28 7.15 9.45
CA GLU A 49 -9.23 6.32 10.20
C GLU A 49 -8.77 4.85 10.14
N PHE A 50 -8.95 4.12 11.24
CA PHE A 50 -8.84 2.66 11.27
C PHE A 50 -10.00 2.11 12.10
N VAL A 51 -10.79 1.22 11.49
CA VAL A 51 -11.90 0.52 12.14
C VAL A 51 -11.58 -0.97 12.05
N PRO A 52 -11.05 -1.57 13.14
CA PRO A 52 -10.69 -2.97 13.13
C PRO A 52 -11.94 -3.86 12.99
N GLY A 53 -11.84 -4.86 12.13
CA GLY A 53 -12.79 -5.94 11.98
C GLY A 53 -12.62 -7.02 13.05
N TRP A 54 -13.39 -8.09 12.93
CA TRP A 54 -13.27 -9.21 13.86
C TRP A 54 -11.92 -9.91 13.68
N GLY A 55 -11.26 -10.25 14.79
CA GLY A 55 -9.99 -10.98 14.76
C GLY A 55 -8.76 -10.15 14.38
N ALA A 56 -8.89 -8.83 14.23
CA ALA A 56 -7.75 -7.92 14.08
C ALA A 56 -6.85 -7.89 15.33
N GLY A 57 -5.61 -7.42 15.17
CA GLY A 57 -4.71 -7.13 16.29
C GLY A 57 -3.23 -7.33 15.99
N PHE A 58 -2.88 -8.10 14.97
CA PHE A 58 -1.51 -8.26 14.53
C PHE A 58 -0.94 -6.90 14.05
N GLY A 59 0.29 -6.59 14.46
CA GLY A 59 0.94 -5.33 14.10
C GLY A 59 0.49 -4.07 14.86
N MET A 60 -0.54 -4.17 15.71
CA MET A 60 -1.07 -3.01 16.45
C MET A 60 -0.04 -2.35 17.38
N SER A 61 0.99 -3.07 17.81
CA SER A 61 2.09 -2.57 18.64
C SER A 61 3.00 -1.57 17.90
N TYR A 62 3.01 -1.61 16.57
CA TYR A 62 3.81 -0.75 15.68
C TYR A 62 2.98 0.26 14.90
N PHE A 63 1.66 0.21 15.04
CA PHE A 63 0.73 1.12 14.39
C PHE A 63 0.87 2.56 14.91
N PRO A 64 0.85 3.59 14.02
CA PRO A 64 0.61 3.53 12.58
C PRO A 64 1.86 3.41 11.71
N GLN A 65 3.07 3.29 12.26
CA GLN A 65 4.30 3.41 11.48
C GLN A 65 4.48 2.30 10.44
N ASN A 66 4.01 1.09 10.77
CA ASN A 66 4.09 -0.09 9.90
C ASN A 66 3.32 0.03 8.57
N VAL A 67 2.34 0.94 8.46
CA VAL A 67 1.52 1.11 7.22
C VAL A 67 1.76 2.43 6.48
N LEU A 68 2.70 3.25 6.94
CA LEU A 68 3.04 4.57 6.37
C LEU A 68 4.39 4.56 5.64
N GLY A 69 4.95 3.37 5.43
CA GLY A 69 6.29 3.15 4.90
C GLY A 69 6.31 2.40 3.56
N PRO A 70 7.51 2.04 3.09
CA PRO A 70 7.67 1.15 1.94
C PRO A 70 7.15 -0.26 2.26
N PRO A 71 6.81 -1.07 1.23
CA PRO A 71 6.50 -2.48 1.43
C PRO A 71 7.74 -3.28 1.87
N HIS A 72 7.54 -4.40 2.56
CA HIS A 72 8.59 -5.29 3.06
C HIS A 72 8.48 -6.71 2.47
N GLY A 73 8.25 -6.78 1.16
CA GLY A 73 8.17 -8.05 0.44
C GLY A 73 9.51 -8.75 0.26
N ASN A 74 9.50 -9.82 -0.52
CA ASN A 74 10.73 -10.46 -0.97
C ASN A 74 10.49 -11.31 -2.22
N VAL A 75 11.57 -11.62 -2.95
CA VAL A 75 11.50 -12.39 -4.21
C VAL A 75 11.12 -13.87 -4.02
N ASN A 76 10.98 -14.35 -2.78
CA ASN A 76 10.59 -15.71 -2.41
C ASN A 76 9.13 -15.69 -1.91
N PRO A 77 8.13 -15.90 -2.79
CA PRO A 77 6.73 -15.81 -2.40
C PRO A 77 6.25 -16.93 -1.44
N GLN A 78 7.13 -17.87 -1.06
CA GLN A 78 6.86 -18.94 -0.08
C GLN A 78 7.25 -18.56 1.33
N GLN A 79 7.88 -17.42 1.52
CA GLN A 79 8.17 -16.87 2.83
C GLN A 79 7.78 -15.40 2.78
N PRO A 80 6.47 -15.09 2.61
CA PRO A 80 6.02 -13.72 2.60
C PRO A 80 6.40 -13.06 3.93
N ASN A 81 6.35 -11.73 3.92
CA ASN A 81 6.51 -11.00 5.15
C ASN A 81 5.45 -11.43 6.17
N ALA A 82 5.86 -11.58 7.41
CA ALA A 82 5.00 -11.98 8.53
C ALA A 82 5.46 -11.32 9.83
N ARG A 83 6.00 -10.11 9.73
CA ARG A 83 6.51 -9.34 10.87
C ARG A 83 5.48 -8.30 11.28
N GLU A 84 5.17 -8.25 12.58
CA GLU A 84 4.25 -7.25 13.15
C GLU A 84 4.68 -5.80 12.89
N GLU A 85 5.99 -5.55 12.79
CA GLU A 85 6.55 -4.21 12.53
C GLU A 85 6.34 -3.69 11.12
N ASP A 86 5.92 -4.57 10.22
CA ASP A 86 5.77 -4.29 8.80
C ASP A 86 4.33 -4.49 8.31
N LEU A 87 3.44 -5.10 9.11
CA LEU A 87 2.09 -5.47 8.71
C LEU A 87 1.05 -5.01 9.72
N LEU A 88 -0.17 -4.75 9.25
CA LEU A 88 -1.36 -4.52 10.09
C LEU A 88 -2.55 -5.33 9.57
N SER A 89 -3.00 -6.32 10.35
CA SER A 89 -4.23 -7.04 10.02
C SER A 89 -5.46 -6.17 10.27
N LEU A 90 -6.31 -6.02 9.25
CA LEU A 90 -7.52 -5.22 9.36
C LEU A 90 -8.62 -5.92 10.18
N GLY A 91 -8.59 -7.26 10.28
CA GLY A 91 -9.73 -8.03 10.76
C GLY A 91 -10.75 -8.30 9.66
N VAL A 92 -11.58 -9.32 9.85
CA VAL A 92 -12.69 -9.65 8.96
C VAL A 92 -13.65 -8.45 8.87
N GLY A 93 -13.79 -7.89 7.67
CA GLY A 93 -14.57 -6.69 7.37
C GLY A 93 -13.99 -5.38 7.91
N GLY A 94 -12.73 -5.39 8.35
CA GLY A 94 -12.05 -4.20 8.85
C GLY A 94 -11.73 -3.20 7.76
N THR A 95 -11.58 -1.93 8.14
CA THR A 95 -11.27 -0.85 7.20
C THR A 95 -10.15 0.05 7.71
N ILE A 96 -9.32 0.52 6.79
CA ILE A 96 -8.35 1.57 7.06
C ILE A 96 -8.43 2.64 5.97
N THR A 97 -8.34 3.90 6.37
CA THR A 97 -8.21 5.04 5.48
C THR A 97 -6.84 5.69 5.68
N LEU A 98 -6.04 5.68 4.62
CA LEU A 98 -4.74 6.32 4.54
C LEU A 98 -4.87 7.65 3.81
N GLU A 99 -4.03 8.61 4.18
CA GLU A 99 -4.03 9.95 3.60
C GLU A 99 -2.63 10.40 3.20
N PHE A 100 -2.56 10.90 1.98
CA PHE A 100 -1.43 11.68 1.47
C PHE A 100 -1.65 13.15 1.84
N THR A 101 -0.87 13.62 2.82
CA THR A 101 -0.97 15.00 3.33
C THR A 101 0.06 15.92 2.70
N SER A 102 1.22 15.36 2.35
CA SER A 102 2.36 16.05 1.75
C SER A 102 2.27 16.10 0.22
N ASN A 103 1.62 15.09 -0.37
CA ASN A 103 1.45 14.89 -1.81
C ASN A 103 0.00 14.56 -2.16
N LEU A 104 -0.30 14.61 -3.45
CA LEU A 104 -1.52 14.09 -4.05
C LEU A 104 -1.11 12.93 -4.95
N VAL A 105 -1.90 11.86 -4.96
CA VAL A 105 -1.84 10.88 -6.04
C VAL A 105 -2.52 11.51 -7.25
N VAL A 106 -1.90 11.45 -8.42
CA VAL A 106 -2.44 12.07 -9.65
C VAL A 106 -2.58 11.04 -10.74
N ASP A 107 -3.60 11.18 -11.57
CA ASP A 107 -3.84 10.37 -12.76
C ASP A 107 -2.70 10.57 -13.77
N GLY A 108 -1.99 9.48 -14.04
CA GLY A 108 -0.87 9.40 -14.97
C GLY A 108 -1.02 8.22 -15.94
N PRO A 109 -0.03 7.99 -16.83
CA PRO A 109 -0.08 6.85 -17.73
C PRO A 109 0.00 5.50 -16.98
N GLY A 110 -1.09 4.74 -16.99
CA GLY A 110 -1.18 3.45 -16.32
C GLY A 110 -1.47 3.59 -14.82
N PRO A 111 -1.24 2.54 -14.01
CA PRO A 111 -1.62 2.57 -12.60
C PRO A 111 -0.97 3.72 -11.82
N ASP A 112 -1.72 4.29 -10.88
CA ASP A 112 -1.31 5.42 -10.04
C ASP A 112 -1.04 5.02 -8.59
N ILE A 113 -1.61 3.89 -8.16
CA ILE A 113 -1.53 3.38 -6.79
C ILE A 113 -1.18 1.91 -6.85
N THR A 114 -0.34 1.43 -5.94
CA THR A 114 -0.18 0.01 -5.63
C THR A 114 -0.46 -0.23 -4.16
N VAL A 115 -1.26 -1.25 -3.85
CA VAL A 115 -1.53 -1.73 -2.50
C VAL A 115 -0.76 -3.04 -2.29
N PHE A 116 -0.07 -3.13 -1.15
CA PHE A 116 0.76 -4.26 -0.77
C PHE A 116 0.18 -4.91 0.49
N GLU A 117 0.04 -6.21 0.42
CA GLU A 117 -0.47 -7.09 1.49
C GLU A 117 0.70 -8.04 1.87
N ASN A 118 0.48 -9.34 2.05
CA ASN A 118 1.50 -10.35 2.24
C ASN A 118 1.10 -11.73 1.65
N PRO A 119 0.46 -11.84 0.47
CA PRO A 119 -0.21 -13.07 0.10
C PRO A 119 0.80 -14.18 -0.18
N PHE A 120 0.47 -15.40 0.24
CA PHE A 120 1.38 -16.54 0.12
C PHE A 120 1.17 -17.28 -1.20
N GLN A 121 2.25 -17.47 -1.97
CA GLN A 121 2.23 -18.22 -3.22
C GLN A 121 3.32 -19.33 -3.25
N PRO A 122 2.94 -20.62 -3.29
CA PRO A 122 3.87 -21.75 -3.40
C PRO A 122 4.73 -21.76 -4.68
N ILE A 123 5.99 -22.23 -4.61
CA ILE A 123 6.83 -22.47 -5.81
C ILE A 123 6.15 -23.48 -6.71
N GLY A 124 6.11 -23.20 -8.01
CA GLY A 124 5.64 -24.14 -9.02
C GLY A 124 4.12 -24.15 -9.18
N TYR A 125 3.40 -23.32 -8.43
CA TYR A 125 1.96 -23.12 -8.54
C TYR A 125 1.66 -21.62 -8.73
N PRO A 126 2.00 -21.03 -9.89
CA PRO A 126 1.87 -19.59 -10.14
C PRO A 126 0.42 -19.09 -10.15
N ASP A 127 -0.55 -19.99 -10.28
CA ASP A 127 -1.97 -19.66 -10.22
C ASP A 127 -2.56 -19.86 -8.81
N PHE A 128 -1.79 -20.42 -7.87
CA PHE A 128 -2.20 -20.58 -6.49
C PHE A 128 -1.81 -19.34 -5.66
N VAL A 129 -2.73 -18.88 -4.83
CA VAL A 129 -2.51 -17.85 -3.82
C VAL A 129 -3.34 -18.12 -2.57
N PHE A 130 -2.73 -18.00 -1.40
CA PHE A 130 -3.46 -17.74 -0.18
C PHE A 130 -3.63 -16.23 -0.09
N ALA A 131 -4.79 -15.76 -0.53
CA ALA A 131 -5.14 -14.35 -0.56
C ALA A 131 -5.98 -13.99 0.68
N GLU A 132 -5.76 -12.79 1.19
CA GLU A 132 -6.65 -12.06 2.08
C GLU A 132 -7.04 -10.79 1.33
N THR A 133 -8.27 -10.73 0.84
CA THR A 133 -8.62 -9.76 -0.21
C THR A 133 -9.30 -8.53 0.36
N ALA A 134 -9.03 -7.38 -0.27
CA ALA A 134 -9.69 -6.12 0.05
C ALA A 134 -10.17 -5.37 -1.19
N THR A 135 -11.27 -4.64 -1.00
CA THR A 135 -11.68 -3.59 -1.95
C THR A 135 -10.88 -2.32 -1.69
N VAL A 136 -10.62 -1.57 -2.76
CA VAL A 136 -9.89 -0.29 -2.70
C VAL A 136 -10.80 0.82 -3.19
N ALA A 137 -10.96 1.84 -2.37
CA ALA A 137 -11.69 3.05 -2.70
C ALA A 137 -10.83 4.29 -2.49
N VAL A 138 -11.07 5.33 -3.29
CA VAL A 138 -10.28 6.55 -3.24
C VAL A 138 -11.18 7.77 -3.13
N SER A 139 -10.61 8.86 -2.61
CA SER A 139 -11.34 10.11 -2.41
C SER A 139 -10.42 11.32 -2.46
N THR A 140 -10.96 12.45 -2.91
CA THR A 140 -10.32 13.77 -2.83
C THR A 140 -10.56 14.47 -1.50
N ASP A 141 -11.68 14.18 -0.82
CA ASP A 141 -12.23 14.97 0.28
C ASP A 141 -12.63 14.16 1.53
N SER A 142 -12.48 12.84 1.51
CA SER A 142 -12.93 11.86 2.52
C SER A 142 -14.44 11.74 2.73
N LEU A 143 -15.24 12.47 1.96
CA LEU A 143 -16.70 12.48 2.02
C LEU A 143 -17.30 11.66 0.87
N THR A 144 -16.79 11.87 -0.34
CA THR A 144 -17.22 11.14 -1.54
C THR A 144 -16.19 10.08 -1.88
N TRP A 145 -16.62 8.82 -1.98
CA TRP A 145 -15.75 7.68 -2.20
C TRP A 145 -16.03 7.03 -3.55
N TYR A 146 -14.98 6.67 -4.26
CA TYR A 146 -15.03 5.96 -5.53
C TYR A 146 -14.27 4.65 -5.39
N THR A 147 -15.01 3.54 -5.37
CA THR A 147 -14.42 2.19 -5.31
C THR A 147 -13.98 1.78 -6.71
N PHE A 148 -12.76 1.25 -6.84
CA PHE A 148 -12.30 0.68 -8.09
C PHE A 148 -13.20 -0.49 -8.51
N PRO A 149 -13.41 -0.73 -9.82
CA PRO A 149 -14.19 -1.87 -10.28
C PRO A 149 -13.58 -3.19 -9.80
N PHE A 150 -14.41 -4.09 -9.28
CA PHE A 150 -13.98 -5.42 -8.86
C PHE A 150 -15.04 -6.46 -9.21
N SER A 151 -14.63 -7.72 -9.34
CA SER A 151 -15.54 -8.86 -9.48
C SER A 151 -14.89 -10.13 -8.98
N PHE A 152 -15.73 -11.11 -8.66
CA PHE A 152 -15.29 -12.41 -8.16
C PHE A 152 -15.91 -13.54 -8.96
N ASP A 153 -15.09 -14.51 -9.34
CA ASP A 153 -15.53 -15.77 -9.97
C ASP A 153 -15.68 -16.86 -8.89
N PRO A 154 -16.88 -17.04 -8.31
CA PRO A 154 -17.07 -17.98 -7.22
C PRO A 154 -16.76 -19.41 -7.67
N PRO A 155 -16.00 -20.18 -6.88
CA PRO A 155 -15.80 -21.58 -7.18
C PRO A 155 -17.04 -22.41 -6.82
N GLU A 156 -17.20 -23.57 -7.47
CA GLU A 156 -18.23 -24.55 -7.07
C GLU A 156 -17.98 -25.12 -5.67
N THR A 157 -16.71 -25.13 -5.22
CA THR A 157 -16.31 -25.60 -3.90
C THR A 157 -15.29 -24.67 -3.27
N THR A 158 -15.29 -24.53 -1.95
CA THR A 158 -14.33 -23.69 -1.22
C THR A 158 -12.87 -24.12 -1.39
N GLY A 159 -12.62 -25.39 -1.80
CA GLY A 159 -11.27 -25.89 -2.09
C GLY A 159 -10.58 -25.24 -3.29
N SER A 160 -11.32 -24.49 -4.12
CA SER A 160 -10.79 -23.76 -5.29
C SER A 160 -10.65 -22.25 -5.07
N LEU A 161 -10.83 -21.76 -3.83
CA LEU A 161 -10.60 -20.34 -3.50
C LEU A 161 -9.15 -19.89 -3.71
N TYR A 162 -8.20 -20.81 -3.84
CA TYR A 162 -6.79 -20.48 -3.99
C TYR A 162 -6.40 -20.06 -5.41
N GLU A 163 -7.32 -20.05 -6.37
CA GLU A 163 -7.01 -19.71 -7.76
C GLU A 163 -7.00 -18.19 -7.96
N LYS A 164 -5.82 -17.63 -8.22
CA LYS A 164 -5.57 -16.18 -8.32
C LYS A 164 -6.51 -15.46 -9.29
N TRP A 165 -6.80 -16.09 -10.43
CA TRP A 165 -7.60 -15.50 -11.50
C TRP A 165 -9.05 -15.21 -11.12
N ARG A 166 -9.52 -15.67 -9.96
CA ARG A 166 -10.89 -15.43 -9.49
C ARG A 166 -11.11 -14.03 -8.93
N TYR A 167 -10.05 -13.34 -8.55
CA TYR A 167 -10.08 -12.08 -7.81
C TYR A 167 -9.71 -10.93 -8.75
N HIS A 168 -10.70 -10.25 -9.32
CA HIS A 168 -10.49 -9.16 -10.28
C HIS A 168 -10.64 -7.81 -9.59
N GLY A 169 -9.65 -6.92 -9.74
CA GLY A 169 -9.71 -5.57 -9.17
C GLY A 169 -9.70 -5.52 -7.64
N LEU A 170 -9.23 -6.59 -7.00
CA LEU A 170 -9.06 -6.69 -5.54
C LEU A 170 -7.58 -6.58 -5.20
N ALA A 171 -7.29 -6.01 -4.02
CA ALA A 171 -5.96 -6.10 -3.42
C ALA A 171 -5.80 -7.42 -2.65
N GLY A 172 -4.55 -7.81 -2.39
CA GLY A 172 -4.22 -8.99 -1.57
C GLY A 172 -4.04 -10.27 -2.38
N VAL A 173 -3.80 -10.14 -3.68
CA VAL A 173 -3.83 -11.24 -4.65
C VAL A 173 -2.46 -11.46 -5.27
N THR A 174 -1.65 -10.40 -5.42
CA THR A 174 -0.32 -10.48 -6.02
C THR A 174 0.79 -10.44 -4.97
N PRO A 175 1.72 -11.43 -4.95
CA PRO A 175 2.84 -11.41 -4.02
C PRO A 175 3.64 -10.13 -4.06
N VAL A 176 4.14 -9.71 -2.91
CA VAL A 176 4.92 -8.48 -2.76
C VAL A 176 6.41 -8.79 -2.93
N PHE A 177 7.04 -8.13 -3.90
CA PHE A 177 8.45 -8.33 -4.21
C PHE A 177 9.32 -7.15 -3.80
N SER A 178 8.78 -5.93 -3.81
CA SER A 178 9.52 -4.74 -3.40
C SER A 178 9.85 -4.77 -1.92
N SER A 179 11.11 -4.46 -1.60
CA SER A 179 11.54 -4.19 -0.23
C SER A 179 12.74 -3.24 -0.21
N PRO A 180 12.94 -2.46 0.87
CA PRO A 180 14.12 -1.63 1.05
C PRO A 180 15.44 -2.40 0.92
N GLU A 181 15.45 -3.70 1.23
CA GLU A 181 16.62 -4.55 1.27
C GLU A 181 17.02 -5.15 -0.08
N ASN A 182 16.13 -5.15 -1.08
CA ASN A 182 16.34 -5.86 -2.34
C ASN A 182 16.46 -4.95 -3.57
N GLY A 183 16.16 -3.66 -3.43
CA GLY A 183 16.33 -2.65 -4.48
C GLY A 183 15.28 -2.70 -5.60
N ILE A 184 14.22 -3.52 -5.45
CA ILE A 184 13.05 -3.50 -6.33
C ILE A 184 12.20 -2.28 -5.97
N SER A 185 11.95 -1.41 -6.95
CA SER A 185 11.17 -0.19 -6.73
C SER A 185 9.71 -0.51 -6.39
N PRO A 186 9.13 0.08 -5.33
CA PRO A 186 7.69 -0.04 -5.06
C PRO A 186 6.84 0.84 -6.00
N PHE A 187 7.48 1.69 -6.81
CA PHE A 187 6.83 2.63 -7.73
C PHE A 187 6.86 2.15 -9.18
N ASP A 188 7.28 0.91 -9.43
CA ASP A 188 7.20 0.28 -10.76
C ASP A 188 6.32 -0.97 -10.65
N PRO A 189 5.03 -0.87 -11.05
CA PRO A 189 4.07 -1.97 -10.90
C PRO A 189 4.44 -3.21 -11.72
N ASN A 190 5.37 -3.10 -12.67
CA ASN A 190 5.83 -4.26 -13.45
C ASN A 190 6.78 -5.18 -12.66
N VAL A 191 7.34 -4.70 -11.54
CA VAL A 191 8.36 -5.42 -10.76
C VAL A 191 8.09 -5.44 -9.26
N SER A 192 7.30 -4.49 -8.74
CA SER A 192 7.06 -4.35 -7.29
C SER A 192 6.29 -5.50 -6.67
N GLY A 193 5.49 -6.21 -7.46
CA GLY A 193 4.40 -7.03 -6.93
C GLY A 193 3.27 -6.15 -6.38
N GLY A 194 2.42 -6.72 -5.54
CA GLY A 194 1.20 -6.05 -5.07
C GLY A 194 0.19 -5.81 -6.19
N ASP A 195 -0.95 -5.23 -5.83
CA ASP A 195 -2.08 -5.02 -6.73
C ASP A 195 -2.24 -3.52 -7.02
N SER A 196 -2.29 -3.16 -8.31
CA SER A 196 -2.20 -1.77 -8.76
C SER A 196 -3.50 -1.26 -9.38
N PHE A 197 -3.78 0.02 -9.19
CA PHE A 197 -5.05 0.68 -9.52
C PHE A 197 -4.80 1.99 -10.27
N ASP A 198 -5.60 2.26 -11.30
CA ASP A 198 -5.51 3.42 -12.20
C ASP A 198 -6.69 4.37 -11.96
N LEU A 199 -6.43 5.62 -11.58
CA LEU A 199 -7.47 6.60 -11.25
C LEU A 199 -8.38 6.92 -12.43
N ALA A 200 -7.95 6.69 -13.66
CA ALA A 200 -8.78 6.83 -14.86
C ALA A 200 -9.99 5.89 -14.83
N GLU A 201 -9.89 4.72 -14.17
CA GLU A 201 -11.01 3.76 -14.05
C GLU A 201 -12.17 4.30 -13.20
N VAL A 202 -11.88 5.21 -12.28
CA VAL A 202 -12.87 5.86 -11.41
C VAL A 202 -13.13 7.33 -11.79
N GLY A 203 -12.51 7.80 -12.88
CA GLY A 203 -12.74 9.13 -13.44
C GLY A 203 -12.22 10.29 -12.59
N LEU A 204 -11.16 10.06 -11.80
CA LEU A 204 -10.57 11.09 -10.92
C LEU A 204 -9.20 11.51 -11.44
N HIS A 205 -8.93 12.81 -11.45
CA HIS A 205 -7.61 13.34 -11.86
C HIS A 205 -6.57 13.32 -10.74
N TYR A 206 -7.01 13.29 -9.48
CA TYR A 206 -6.15 13.17 -8.33
C TYR A 206 -6.95 12.71 -7.12
N VAL A 207 -6.28 12.15 -6.12
CA VAL A 207 -6.88 11.76 -4.83
C VAL A 207 -5.93 12.06 -3.67
N ARG A 208 -6.51 12.12 -2.47
CA ARG A 208 -5.80 12.32 -1.20
C ARG A 208 -5.92 11.14 -0.26
N PHE A 209 -7.00 10.39 -0.39
CA PHE A 209 -7.35 9.32 0.52
C PHE A 209 -7.44 8.01 -0.25
N VAL A 210 -6.94 6.95 0.37
CA VAL A 210 -7.09 5.56 -0.05
C VAL A 210 -7.71 4.82 1.11
N LYS A 211 -8.87 4.20 0.88
CA LYS A 211 -9.56 3.35 1.83
C LYS A 211 -9.45 1.91 1.36
N ILE A 212 -9.01 1.05 2.27
CA ILE A 212 -8.89 -0.39 2.08
C ILE A 212 -9.92 -1.02 3.00
N THR A 213 -10.71 -1.95 2.47
CA THR A 213 -11.75 -2.66 3.22
C THR A 213 -11.61 -4.14 2.95
N ASP A 214 -11.29 -4.91 3.99
CA ASP A 214 -11.28 -6.37 3.95
C ASP A 214 -12.63 -6.89 3.46
N THR A 215 -12.61 -7.92 2.61
CA THR A 215 -13.83 -8.40 1.93
C THR A 215 -14.78 -9.17 2.83
N GLY A 216 -14.32 -9.58 4.02
CA GLY A 216 -15.11 -10.26 5.02
C GLY A 216 -15.36 -11.74 4.70
N THR A 217 -16.44 -12.26 5.27
CA THR A 217 -16.94 -13.62 4.99
C THR A 217 -18.43 -13.56 4.67
N THR A 218 -18.97 -14.68 4.22
CA THR A 218 -20.44 -14.85 4.05
C THR A 218 -21.25 -14.42 5.28
N ASP A 219 -20.75 -14.68 6.50
CA ASP A 219 -21.49 -14.44 7.74
C ASP A 219 -21.11 -13.13 8.45
N ILE A 220 -19.94 -12.56 8.13
CA ILE A 220 -19.37 -11.38 8.82
C ILE A 220 -18.94 -10.37 7.77
N ALA A 221 -19.65 -9.23 7.73
CA ALA A 221 -19.37 -8.12 6.82
C ALA A 221 -19.15 -8.53 5.34
N PRO A 222 -20.08 -9.28 4.73
CA PRO A 222 -19.89 -9.79 3.37
C PRO A 222 -19.76 -8.65 2.36
N THR A 223 -18.69 -8.68 1.58
CA THR A 223 -18.58 -7.88 0.36
C THR A 223 -19.25 -8.61 -0.79
N ILE A 224 -20.11 -7.88 -1.52
CA ILE A 224 -20.87 -8.39 -2.66
C ILE A 224 -20.42 -7.65 -3.91
N ASP A 225 -20.02 -8.39 -4.94
CA ASP A 225 -19.63 -7.82 -6.23
C ASP A 225 -20.86 -7.32 -7.04
N PRO A 226 -20.65 -6.57 -8.14
CA PRO A 226 -21.75 -6.05 -8.96
C PRO A 226 -22.66 -7.13 -9.59
N TYR A 227 -22.23 -8.39 -9.61
CA TYR A 227 -23.00 -9.53 -10.12
C TYR A 227 -23.77 -10.28 -9.03
N GLY A 228 -23.61 -9.86 -7.77
CA GLY A 228 -24.29 -10.47 -6.62
C GLY A 228 -23.51 -11.62 -5.98
N HIS A 229 -22.24 -11.81 -6.33
CA HIS A 229 -21.40 -12.83 -5.72
C HIS A 229 -20.78 -12.31 -4.41
N ILE A 230 -20.86 -13.13 -3.36
CA ILE A 230 -20.11 -12.86 -2.13
C ILE A 230 -18.65 -13.19 -2.39
N ILE A 231 -17.77 -12.23 -2.13
CA ILE A 231 -16.33 -12.41 -2.21
C ILE A 231 -15.90 -13.15 -0.94
N ASN A 232 -15.46 -14.39 -1.12
CA ASN A 232 -14.79 -15.12 -0.06
C ASN A 232 -13.36 -15.36 -0.52
N ASP A 233 -12.42 -15.29 0.41
CA ASP A 233 -11.01 -15.59 0.18
C ASP A 233 -10.52 -16.64 1.21
N PRO A 234 -9.39 -17.32 0.94
CA PRO A 234 -8.95 -18.39 1.83
C PRO A 234 -8.51 -17.93 3.21
N GLY A 235 -8.01 -16.69 3.38
CA GLY A 235 -7.59 -16.20 4.69
C GLY A 235 -8.76 -15.84 5.60
N ASN A 236 -9.77 -15.14 5.08
CA ASN A 236 -11.03 -14.90 5.78
C ASN A 236 -11.82 -16.20 6.04
N ALA A 237 -11.67 -17.24 5.23
CA ALA A 237 -12.23 -18.56 5.54
C ALA A 237 -11.55 -19.24 6.75
N MET A 238 -10.29 -18.93 7.02
CA MET A 238 -9.50 -19.44 8.16
C MET A 238 -9.59 -18.55 9.40
N ASN A 239 -9.85 -17.24 9.19
CA ASN A 239 -10.17 -16.21 10.17
C ASN A 239 -9.48 -16.38 11.54
N THR A 240 -8.15 -16.46 11.57
CA THR A 240 -7.41 -16.79 12.80
C THR A 240 -6.93 -15.52 13.52
N PRO A 241 -7.51 -15.14 14.68
CA PRO A 241 -7.03 -13.98 15.43
C PRO A 241 -5.61 -14.21 15.99
N PRO A 242 -4.79 -13.15 16.13
CA PRO A 242 -5.09 -11.75 15.86
C PRO A 242 -4.78 -11.31 14.42
N ALA A 243 -4.50 -12.26 13.52
CA ALA A 243 -4.09 -12.00 12.14
C ALA A 243 -5.19 -12.43 11.16
N ALA A 244 -6.45 -12.05 11.46
CA ALA A 244 -7.56 -12.32 10.54
C ALA A 244 -7.70 -11.17 9.55
N GLY A 245 -8.00 -11.51 8.29
CA GLY A 245 -8.31 -10.54 7.24
C GLY A 245 -7.06 -9.82 6.74
N PHE A 246 -7.26 -8.97 5.74
CA PHE A 246 -6.19 -8.28 5.00
C PHE A 246 -5.02 -7.77 5.87
N ASP A 247 -3.81 -8.25 5.61
CA ASP A 247 -2.57 -7.84 6.30
C ASP A 247 -1.87 -6.71 5.52
N LEU A 248 -2.27 -5.46 5.78
CA LEU A 248 -1.70 -4.32 5.07
C LEU A 248 -0.21 -4.13 5.39
N ASP A 249 0.62 -4.18 4.34
CA ASP A 249 2.05 -3.83 4.37
C ASP A 249 2.23 -2.35 4.01
N ALA A 250 1.81 -1.95 2.80
CA ALA A 250 2.01 -0.58 2.34
C ALA A 250 1.02 -0.15 1.26
N VAL A 251 0.97 1.16 1.01
CA VAL A 251 0.37 1.75 -0.19
C VAL A 251 1.37 2.71 -0.81
N ALA A 252 1.65 2.55 -2.10
CA ALA A 252 2.53 3.44 -2.84
C ALA A 252 1.75 4.24 -3.89
N ALA A 253 2.05 5.53 -4.00
CA ALA A 253 1.66 6.36 -5.12
C ALA A 253 2.73 6.25 -6.23
N ILE A 254 2.39 5.67 -7.37
CA ILE A 254 3.24 5.57 -8.56
C ILE A 254 3.40 6.96 -9.20
N HIS A 255 2.28 7.68 -9.29
CA HIS A 255 2.22 9.04 -9.81
C HIS A 255 1.78 9.98 -8.69
N SER A 256 2.68 10.89 -8.29
CA SER A 256 2.38 11.87 -7.26
C SER A 256 2.90 13.27 -7.59
N THR A 257 2.27 14.28 -6.99
CA THR A 257 2.73 15.68 -7.02
C THR A 257 2.66 16.27 -5.62
N PRO A 258 3.57 17.17 -5.22
CA PRO A 258 3.47 17.84 -3.92
C PRO A 258 2.13 18.57 -3.76
N ALA A 259 1.47 18.45 -2.60
CA ALA A 259 0.18 19.10 -2.35
C ALA A 259 0.30 20.64 -2.43
N ALA A 260 1.46 21.18 -2.04
CA ALA A 260 1.77 22.61 -2.16
C ALA A 260 1.89 23.11 -3.62
N ALA A 261 2.02 22.20 -4.60
CA ALA A 261 2.05 22.56 -6.01
C ALA A 261 0.65 22.85 -6.58
N ILE A 262 -0.42 22.43 -5.90
CA ILE A 262 -1.80 22.85 -6.24
C ILE A 262 -2.12 24.08 -5.39
N ARG A 263 -1.84 25.27 -5.92
CA ARG A 263 -2.29 26.50 -5.25
C ARG A 263 -3.79 26.66 -5.47
N ARG A 264 -4.47 27.19 -4.46
CA ARG A 264 -5.92 27.51 -4.46
C ARG A 264 -6.38 28.38 -5.65
N GLU A 265 -5.45 28.99 -6.37
CA GLU A 265 -5.65 29.89 -7.50
C GLU A 265 -5.77 29.18 -8.86
N ASP A 266 -5.44 27.88 -8.95
CA ASP A 266 -5.66 27.08 -10.17
C ASP A 266 -7.09 26.49 -10.27
N TRP A 267 -7.94 26.79 -9.29
CA TRP A 267 -9.33 26.30 -9.18
C TRP A 267 -10.36 27.05 -10.04
N VAL A 268 -9.95 28.09 -10.78
CA VAL A 268 -10.88 29.00 -11.47
C VAL A 268 -11.06 28.68 -12.97
N LEU A 269 -10.46 27.62 -13.50
CA LEU A 269 -10.51 27.35 -14.95
C LEU A 269 -11.45 26.23 -15.41
N TYR A 270 -12.16 25.55 -14.51
CA TYR A 270 -13.12 24.49 -14.88
C TYR A 270 -14.37 24.43 -13.98
N GLU A 271 -14.90 25.59 -13.54
CA GLU A 271 -16.35 25.77 -13.32
C GLU A 271 -16.96 26.48 -14.53
#